data_AF-A0AAV9E1A4-F1
#
_entry.id   AF-A0AAV9E1A4-F1
#
_cell.length_a   1.000
_cell.length_b   1.000
_cell.length_c   1.000
_cell.angle_alpha   90.00
_cell.angle_beta   90.00
_cell.angle_gamma   90.00
#
_symmetry.space_group_name_H-M   'P 1'
#
loop_
_entity.id
_entity.type
_entity.pdbx_description
1 polymer ?
#
loop_
_entity_poly.entity_id
_entity_poly.type
_entity_poly.pdbx_seq_one_letter_code
_entity_poly.pdbx_strand_id
1 'polypeptide(L)'
;MKGGPREPWHDIHSRLEGPIAWDVLYNFEQRWRKQGGKDLLLQLRELSDIIVPPSPVTYTEDRETWNVQLFRSIDGGAAFGFPETPEDAARAGLVSGKDNIIDRSIQDAYINAIRRSKNFIYIENQYFLGSSFGWKPDGIKLRISKLCI
;
A
#
# COMPACT_ATOMS: atom_id res chain seq x y z
N MET A 1 6.83 27.08 -35.37
CA MET A 1 6.20 26.83 -34.06
C MET A 1 7.30 26.45 -33.09
N LYS A 2 7.57 27.24 -32.04
CA LYS A 2 8.45 26.83 -30.94
C LYS A 2 7.53 26.50 -29.76
N GLY A 3 7.26 25.22 -29.53
CA GLY A 3 6.61 24.76 -28.31
C GLY A 3 7.56 24.97 -27.13
N GLY A 4 7.02 25.40 -25.98
CA GLY A 4 7.80 25.50 -24.74
C GLY A 4 8.38 24.14 -24.32
N PRO A 5 9.37 24.12 -23.42
CA PRO A 5 9.91 22.85 -22.92
C PRO A 5 8.80 22.06 -22.24
N ARG A 6 8.63 20.78 -22.61
CA ARG A 6 7.72 19.86 -21.92
C ARG A 6 8.19 19.64 -20.49
N GLU A 7 7.27 19.38 -19.58
CA GLU A 7 7.60 18.82 -18.27
C GLU A 7 7.89 17.33 -18.44
N PRO A 8 9.14 16.86 -18.22
CA PRO A 8 9.43 15.44 -18.26
C PRO A 8 8.81 14.73 -17.05
N TRP A 9 8.21 13.57 -17.29
CA TRP A 9 7.65 12.72 -16.24
C TRP A 9 8.69 11.69 -15.81
N HIS A 10 9.14 11.78 -14.57
CA HIS A 10 10.04 10.80 -13.94
C HIS A 10 9.26 10.08 -12.83
N ASP A 11 9.16 8.76 -12.92
CA ASP A 11 8.26 7.95 -12.09
C ASP A 11 8.76 6.49 -11.99
N ILE A 12 8.29 5.75 -10.99
CA ILE A 12 8.67 4.36 -10.73
C ILE A 12 7.41 3.49 -10.67
N HIS A 13 7.45 2.34 -11.34
CA HIS A 13 6.36 1.35 -11.31
C HIS A 13 6.92 -0.08 -11.18
N SER A 14 6.07 -1.01 -10.78
CA SER A 14 6.42 -2.44 -10.69
C SER A 14 5.34 -3.33 -11.30
N ARG A 15 5.75 -4.51 -11.74
CA ARG A 15 4.85 -5.63 -12.08
C ARG A 15 4.98 -6.67 -10.98
N LEU A 16 3.85 -7.23 -10.57
CA LEU A 16 3.78 -8.25 -9.52
C LEU A 16 3.28 -9.56 -10.10
N GLU A 17 3.96 -10.66 -9.76
CA GLU A 17 3.64 -12.02 -10.20
C GLU A 17 3.55 -12.96 -9.01
N GLY A 18 2.80 -14.05 -9.16
CA GLY A 18 2.55 -15.01 -8.08
C GLY A 18 1.43 -14.57 -7.12
N PRO A 19 1.44 -15.06 -5.87
CA PRO A 19 0.32 -14.86 -4.94
C PRO A 19 -0.01 -13.40 -4.66
N ILE A 20 1.01 -12.52 -4.62
CA ILE A 20 0.85 -11.09 -4.36
C ILE A 20 -0.06 -10.37 -5.39
N ALA A 21 -0.15 -10.88 -6.63
CA ALA A 21 -1.05 -10.31 -7.63
C ALA A 21 -2.53 -10.45 -7.21
N TRP A 22 -2.86 -11.52 -6.48
CA TRP A 22 -4.19 -11.74 -5.93
C TRP A 22 -4.53 -10.77 -4.80
N ASP A 23 -3.54 -10.35 -4.00
CA ASP A 23 -3.77 -9.33 -2.96
C ASP A 23 -4.14 -7.98 -3.57
N VAL A 24 -3.53 -7.62 -4.71
CA VAL A 24 -3.88 -6.41 -5.47
C VAL A 24 -5.29 -6.52 -6.05
N LEU A 25 -5.64 -7.68 -6.61
CA LEU A 25 -7.00 -7.96 -7.09
C LEU A 25 -8.02 -7.88 -5.96
N TYR A 26 -7.73 -8.49 -4.81
CA TYR A 26 -8.61 -8.45 -3.64
C TYR A 26 -8.84 -7.02 -3.16
N ASN A 27 -7.80 -6.18 -3.13
CA ASN A 27 -7.96 -4.75 -2.87
C ASN A 27 -8.91 -4.06 -3.86
N PHE A 28 -8.79 -4.36 -5.17
CA PHE A 28 -9.72 -3.83 -6.17
C PHE A 28 -11.17 -4.28 -5.89
N GLU A 29 -11.38 -5.57 -5.62
CA GLU A 29 -12.71 -6.11 -5.33
C GLU A 29 -13.33 -5.48 -4.07
N GLN A 30 -12.55 -5.32 -2.98
CA GLN A 30 -13.04 -4.68 -1.76
C GLN A 30 -13.55 -3.27 -2.03
N ARG A 31 -12.84 -2.50 -2.87
CA ARG A 31 -13.23 -1.14 -3.25
C ARG A 31 -14.44 -1.13 -4.18
N TRP A 32 -14.45 -2.02 -5.16
CA TRP A 32 -15.57 -2.14 -6.09
C TRP A 32 -16.86 -2.57 -5.37
N ARG A 33 -16.81 -3.48 -4.41
CA ARG A 33 -17.99 -3.85 -3.60
C ARG A 33 -18.49 -2.70 -2.73
N LYS A 34 -17.60 -1.80 -2.28
CA LYS A 34 -17.98 -0.67 -1.43
C LYS A 34 -18.55 0.52 -2.22
N GLN A 35 -17.94 0.84 -3.35
CA GLN A 35 -18.20 2.10 -4.08
C GLN A 35 -18.43 1.90 -5.59
N GLY A 36 -18.32 0.68 -6.10
CA GLY A 36 -18.64 0.34 -7.47
C GLY A 36 -20.15 0.38 -7.73
N GLY A 37 -20.53 0.57 -9.00
CA GLY A 37 -21.93 0.78 -9.36
C GLY A 37 -22.71 -0.49 -9.68
N LYS A 38 -22.08 -1.48 -10.31
CA LYS A 38 -22.74 -2.72 -10.75
C LYS A 38 -22.00 -3.93 -10.23
N ASP A 39 -22.73 -4.99 -9.91
CA ASP A 39 -22.13 -6.27 -9.54
C ASP A 39 -21.65 -7.01 -10.78
N LEU A 40 -20.40 -6.73 -11.15
CA LEU A 40 -19.73 -7.25 -12.34
C LEU A 40 -18.39 -7.92 -11.99
N LEU A 41 -18.15 -8.17 -10.71
CA LEU A 41 -16.93 -8.86 -10.30
C LEU A 41 -17.00 -10.31 -10.75
N LEU A 42 -15.90 -10.79 -11.33
CA LEU A 42 -15.78 -12.18 -11.76
C LEU A 42 -15.81 -13.08 -10.52
N GLN A 43 -16.64 -14.11 -10.57
CA GLN A 43 -16.63 -15.14 -9.55
C GLN A 43 -15.48 -16.11 -9.83
N LEU A 44 -14.30 -15.82 -9.30
CA LEU A 44 -13.06 -16.57 -9.58
C LEU A 44 -13.18 -18.07 -9.22
N ARG A 45 -14.08 -18.43 -8.30
CA ARG A 45 -14.41 -19.84 -7.99
C ARG A 45 -15.04 -20.58 -9.17
N GLU A 46 -15.83 -19.90 -10.00
CA GLU A 46 -16.47 -20.47 -11.20
C GLU A 46 -15.47 -20.61 -12.36
N LEU A 47 -14.30 -19.96 -12.26
CA LEU A 47 -13.24 -19.97 -13.27
C LEU A 47 -12.03 -20.82 -12.84
N SER A 48 -12.17 -21.71 -11.86
CA SER A 48 -11.06 -22.51 -11.33
C SER A 48 -10.35 -23.37 -12.39
N ASP A 49 -11.06 -23.73 -13.46
CA ASP A 49 -10.51 -24.53 -14.57
C ASP A 49 -9.71 -23.68 -15.57
N ILE A 50 -9.82 -22.35 -15.49
CA ILE A 50 -9.17 -21.38 -16.40
C ILE A 50 -8.08 -20.59 -15.65
N ILE A 51 -8.38 -20.20 -14.41
CA ILE A 51 -7.52 -19.35 -13.59
C ILE A 51 -6.94 -20.21 -12.46
N VAL A 52 -5.61 -20.34 -12.48
CA VAL A 52 -4.87 -21.01 -11.42
C VAL A 52 -5.02 -20.24 -10.10
N PRO A 53 -5.28 -20.90 -8.96
CA PRO A 53 -5.32 -20.25 -7.65
C PRO A 53 -3.98 -19.56 -7.32
N PRO A 54 -3.93 -18.68 -6.30
CA PRO A 54 -2.70 -18.01 -5.88
C PRO A 54 -1.55 -19.00 -5.71
N SER A 55 -0.59 -18.97 -6.65
CA SER A 55 0.49 -19.95 -6.74
C SER A 55 1.82 -19.25 -6.97
N PRO A 56 2.93 -19.74 -6.39
CA PRO A 56 4.27 -19.26 -6.71
C PRO A 56 4.57 -19.41 -8.20
N VAL A 57 5.33 -18.47 -8.76
CA VAL A 57 5.77 -18.51 -10.16
C VAL A 57 7.20 -19.03 -10.32
N THR A 58 7.94 -19.14 -9.22
CA THR A 58 9.29 -19.70 -9.15
C THR A 58 9.33 -20.89 -8.19
N TYR A 59 10.39 -21.70 -8.29
CA TYR A 59 10.68 -22.75 -7.32
C TYR A 59 11.29 -22.15 -6.04
N THR A 60 11.12 -22.83 -4.91
CA THR A 60 11.57 -22.34 -3.59
C THR A 60 13.08 -22.13 -3.46
N GLU A 61 13.88 -22.79 -4.30
CA GLU A 61 15.35 -22.69 -4.30
C GLU A 61 15.88 -21.67 -5.32
N ASP A 62 14.99 -21.07 -6.11
CA ASP A 62 15.38 -20.07 -7.10
C ASP A 62 15.84 -18.79 -6.41
N ARG A 63 17.06 -18.35 -6.73
CA ARG A 63 17.69 -17.15 -6.17
C ARG A 63 17.00 -15.86 -6.61
N GLU A 64 16.24 -15.91 -7.70
CA GLU A 64 15.44 -14.78 -8.20
C GLU A 64 14.03 -14.76 -7.59
N THR A 65 13.74 -15.58 -6.57
CA THR A 65 12.47 -15.57 -5.85
C THR A 65 12.33 -14.33 -4.96
N TRP A 66 11.15 -13.73 -4.96
CA TRP A 66 10.83 -12.55 -4.16
C TRP A 66 9.81 -12.86 -3.07
N ASN A 67 10.08 -12.41 -1.85
CA ASN A 67 9.07 -12.28 -0.80
C ASN A 67 8.47 -10.88 -0.90
N VAL A 68 7.17 -10.80 -1.19
CA VAL A 68 6.47 -9.52 -1.37
C VAL A 68 5.27 -9.45 -0.44
N GLN A 69 5.03 -8.28 0.15
CA GLN A 69 3.87 -7.99 0.98
C GLN A 69 3.20 -6.72 0.46
N LEU A 70 1.87 -6.75 0.32
CA LEU A 70 1.08 -5.59 -0.06
C LEU A 70 0.77 -4.73 1.18
N PHE A 71 0.91 -3.42 1.03
CA PHE A 71 0.54 -2.43 2.05
C PHE A 71 -0.40 -1.39 1.46
N ARG A 72 -1.27 -0.82 2.29
CA ARG A 72 -2.27 0.17 1.86
C ARG A 72 -2.42 1.35 2.83
N SER A 73 -3.18 2.34 2.36
CA SER A 73 -3.73 3.43 3.15
C SER A 73 -5.17 3.60 2.71
N ILE A 74 -6.10 3.00 3.46
CA ILE A 74 -7.51 2.91 3.09
C ILE A 74 -8.37 2.72 4.35
N ASP A 75 -9.63 3.13 4.31
CA ASP A 75 -10.57 2.94 5.42
C ASP A 75 -11.82 2.15 5.01
N GLY A 76 -12.63 1.77 6.00
CA GLY A 76 -13.90 1.06 5.80
C GLY A 76 -14.96 1.85 5.04
N GLY A 77 -14.76 3.15 4.82
CA GLY A 77 -15.57 3.97 3.92
C GLY A 77 -15.29 3.70 2.45
N ALA A 78 -14.06 3.30 2.12
CA ALA A 78 -13.59 3.02 0.76
C ALA A 78 -13.42 1.52 0.43
N ALA A 79 -13.36 0.65 1.44
CA ALA A 79 -13.20 -0.80 1.27
C ALA A 79 -14.28 -1.58 2.03
N PHE A 80 -14.80 -2.64 1.41
CA PHE A 80 -15.70 -3.60 2.04
C PHE A 80 -14.91 -4.72 2.74
N GLY A 81 -15.49 -5.32 3.79
CA GLY A 81 -14.98 -6.54 4.41
C GLY A 81 -13.82 -6.34 5.39
N PHE A 82 -13.73 -5.15 6.00
CA PHE A 82 -12.89 -4.99 7.19
C PHE A 82 -13.52 -5.64 8.42
N PRO A 83 -12.71 -6.11 9.39
CA PRO A 83 -13.22 -6.64 10.65
C PRO A 83 -14.08 -5.61 11.37
N GLU A 84 -15.20 -6.07 11.94
CA GLU A 84 -16.15 -5.21 12.66
C GLU A 84 -15.80 -5.07 14.14
N THR A 85 -15.12 -6.06 14.72
CA THR A 85 -14.71 -6.05 16.13
C THR A 85 -13.37 -5.34 16.32
N PRO A 86 -13.19 -4.54 17.39
CA PRO A 86 -11.90 -3.94 17.71
C PRO A 86 -10.78 -4.95 17.87
N GLU A 87 -11.07 -6.13 18.43
CA GLU A 87 -10.08 -7.19 18.66
C GLU A 87 -9.53 -7.77 17.35
N ASP A 88 -10.40 -8.05 16.37
CA ASP A 88 -9.96 -8.59 15.08
C ASP A 88 -9.31 -7.49 14.22
N ALA A 89 -9.79 -6.25 14.31
CA ALA A 89 -9.13 -5.10 13.68
C ALA A 89 -7.70 -4.94 14.20
N ALA A 90 -7.50 -4.96 15.52
CA ALA A 90 -6.17 -4.87 16.13
C ALA A 90 -5.27 -6.04 15.74
N ARG A 91 -5.80 -7.27 15.68
CA ARG A 91 -5.05 -8.45 15.23
C ARG A 91 -4.59 -8.34 13.78
N ALA A 92 -5.37 -7.68 12.92
CA ALA A 92 -5.02 -7.40 11.54
C ALA A 92 -4.12 -6.16 11.37
N GLY A 93 -3.70 -5.50 12.46
CA GLY A 93 -2.90 -4.27 12.41
C GLY A 93 -3.70 -3.04 11.95
N LEU A 94 -5.02 -3.09 12.02
CA LEU A 94 -5.91 -1.98 11.70
C LEU A 94 -6.16 -1.13 12.94
N VAL A 95 -6.47 0.15 12.72
CA VAL A 95 -6.75 1.10 13.80
C VAL A 95 -8.16 1.66 13.66
N SER A 96 -8.83 1.87 14.80
CA SER A 96 -10.13 2.54 14.81
C SER A 96 -9.97 4.04 14.59
N GLY A 97 -10.56 4.56 13.52
CA GLY A 97 -10.77 5.98 13.30
C GLY A 97 -12.02 6.49 14.01
N LYS A 98 -12.45 7.71 13.67
CA LYS A 98 -13.68 8.29 14.24
C LYS A 98 -14.93 7.49 13.85
N ASP A 99 -15.07 7.21 12.55
CA ASP A 99 -16.27 6.59 11.99
C ASP A 99 -15.98 5.27 11.24
N ASN A 100 -14.71 4.95 10.98
CA ASN A 100 -14.29 3.78 10.19
C ASN A 100 -13.03 3.12 10.77
N ILE A 101 -12.87 1.82 10.52
CA ILE A 101 -11.60 1.13 10.66
C ILE A 101 -10.64 1.58 9.54
N ILE A 102 -9.37 1.79 9.88
CA ILE A 102 -8.33 2.33 9.00
C ILE A 102 -7.18 1.33 8.88
N ASP A 103 -6.80 1.04 7.65
CA ASP A 103 -5.54 0.40 7.28
C ASP A 103 -4.50 1.50 7.01
N ARG A 104 -3.42 1.48 7.81
CA ARG A 104 -2.28 2.41 7.72
C ARG A 104 -0.97 1.68 7.46
N SER A 105 -1.05 0.47 6.90
CA SER A 105 0.09 -0.44 6.77
C SER A 105 1.23 0.11 5.89
N ILE A 106 0.97 1.05 4.96
CA ILE A 106 2.06 1.77 4.25
C ILE A 106 2.94 2.54 5.24
N GLN A 107 2.35 3.28 6.19
CA GLN A 107 3.12 4.02 7.19
C GLN A 107 3.95 3.07 8.05
N ASP A 108 3.34 1.96 8.48
CA ASP A 108 4.00 1.00 9.34
C ASP A 108 5.14 0.26 8.60
N ALA A 109 4.96 -0.01 7.30
CA ALA A 109 6.02 -0.56 6.44
C ALA A 109 7.21 0.42 6.30
N TYR A 110 6.94 1.71 6.03
CA TYR A 110 7.99 2.74 5.99
C TYR A 110 8.75 2.82 7.33
N ILE A 111 8.05 2.86 8.46
CA ILE A 111 8.65 2.88 9.80
C ILE A 111 9.57 1.68 10.00
N ASN A 112 9.08 0.48 9.69
CA ASN A 112 9.85 -0.74 9.86
C ASN A 112 11.08 -0.79 8.94
N ALA A 113 10.95 -0.38 7.68
CA ALA A 113 12.06 -0.31 6.73
C ALA A 113 13.15 0.67 7.21
N ILE A 114 12.76 1.86 7.68
CA ILE A 114 13.68 2.87 8.21
C ILE A 114 14.39 2.34 9.46
N ARG A 115 13.64 1.83 10.44
CA ARG A 115 14.18 1.34 11.73
C ARG A 115 15.14 0.16 11.58
N ARG A 116 14.96 -0.67 10.54
CA ARG A 116 15.81 -1.83 10.26
C ARG A 116 17.01 -1.52 9.37
N SER A 117 17.06 -0.34 8.74
CA SER A 117 18.17 0.04 7.87
C SER A 117 19.49 0.15 8.67
N LYS A 118 20.59 -0.38 8.11
CA LYS A 118 21.91 -0.40 8.75
C LYS A 118 22.97 0.41 8.02
N ASN A 119 22.69 0.81 6.79
CA ASN A 119 23.67 1.43 5.90
C ASN A 119 23.17 2.79 5.40
N PHE A 120 22.31 2.79 4.39
CA PHE A 120 21.71 4.01 3.84
C PHE A 120 20.26 3.76 3.43
N ILE A 121 19.51 4.84 3.28
CA ILE A 121 18.15 4.85 2.74
C ILE A 121 18.15 5.80 1.54
N TYR A 122 17.59 5.35 0.43
CA TYR A 122 17.36 6.18 -0.76
C TYR A 122 15.86 6.40 -0.94
N ILE A 123 15.45 7.66 -1.18
CA ILE A 123 14.05 8.05 -1.31
C ILE A 123 13.89 8.93 -2.55
N GLU A 124 13.09 8.47 -3.50
CA GLU A 124 12.47 9.28 -4.54
C GLU A 124 10.98 9.40 -4.22
N ASN A 125 10.49 10.63 -4.01
CA ASN A 125 9.09 10.86 -3.70
C ASN A 125 8.65 12.25 -4.17
N GLN A 126 7.39 12.39 -4.57
CA GLN A 126 6.80 13.68 -4.96
C GLN A 126 6.71 14.65 -3.76
N TYR A 127 6.47 14.13 -2.56
CA TYR A 127 6.35 14.94 -1.34
C TYR A 127 7.28 14.42 -0.23
N PHE A 128 7.85 15.35 0.54
CA PHE A 128 8.68 15.02 1.70
C PHE A 128 8.40 15.97 2.87
N LEU A 129 7.22 15.79 3.49
CA LEU A 129 6.75 16.56 4.64
C LEU A 129 6.04 15.64 5.63
N GLY A 130 6.22 15.87 6.92
CA GLY A 130 5.61 15.02 7.96
C GLY A 130 6.15 15.32 9.36
N SER A 131 5.69 14.53 10.33
CA SER A 131 6.13 14.58 11.74
C SER A 131 6.00 15.97 12.38
N SER A 132 4.87 16.64 12.11
CA SER A 132 4.61 18.02 12.52
C SER A 132 4.55 18.23 14.04
N PHE A 133 4.27 17.17 14.81
CA PHE A 133 4.40 17.18 16.27
C PHE A 133 5.81 17.56 16.76
N GLY A 134 6.84 17.41 15.91
CA GLY A 134 8.22 17.80 16.20
C GLY A 134 8.65 19.13 15.58
N TRP A 135 7.75 19.86 14.90
CA TRP A 135 8.08 21.14 14.28
C TRP A 135 8.18 22.25 15.33
N LYS A 136 9.03 23.26 15.05
CA LYS A 136 9.06 24.48 15.87
C LYS A 136 7.82 25.33 15.57
N PRO A 137 7.27 26.05 16.56
CA PRO A 137 6.11 26.91 16.36
C PRO A 137 6.37 28.10 15.42
N ASP A 138 7.64 28.38 15.10
CA ASP A 138 8.11 29.54 14.31
C ASP A 138 7.94 29.37 12.78
N GLY A 139 7.05 28.48 12.34
CA GLY A 139 6.77 28.18 10.93
C GLY A 139 7.54 26.97 10.36
N ILE A 140 7.16 26.56 9.16
CA ILE A 140 7.69 25.36 8.48
C ILE A 140 9.11 25.64 7.95
N LYS A 141 10.12 25.55 8.82
CA LYS A 141 11.50 25.31 8.35
C LYS A 141 11.67 23.81 8.18
N LEU A 142 11.51 23.32 6.95
CA LEU A 142 11.79 21.94 6.55
C LEU A 142 13.26 21.62 6.88
N ARG A 143 13.48 21.00 8.03
CA ARG A 143 14.76 20.39 8.35
C ARG A 143 14.58 18.88 8.20
N ILE A 144 15.31 18.29 7.27
CA ILE A 144 15.44 16.82 7.12
C ILE A 144 16.07 16.18 8.38
N SER A 145 16.45 16.97 9.39
CA SER A 145 17.11 16.50 10.61
C SER A 145 16.23 15.63 11.52
N LYS A 146 14.92 15.50 11.24
CA LYS A 146 14.03 14.62 11.98
C LYS A 146 13.05 13.92 11.04
N LEU A 147 13.50 12.83 10.43
CA LEU A 147 12.60 11.73 10.07
C LEU A 147 12.17 11.02 11.37
N CYS A 148 11.55 11.76 12.30
CA CYS A 148 11.04 11.20 13.54
C CYS A 148 9.69 10.56 13.22
N ILE A 149 9.67 9.24 13.07
CA ILE A 149 8.44 8.44 13.08
C ILE A 149 8.44 7.49 14.27
#